data_AF-A0A6I1FGZ7-F1
#
_entry.id   AF-A0A6I1FGZ7-F1
#
_cell.length_a   1.000
_cell.length_b   1.000
_cell.length_c   1.000
_cell.angle_alpha   90.00
_cell.angle_beta   90.00
_cell.angle_gamma   90.00
#
_symmetry.space_group_name_H-M   'P 1'
#
loop_
_entity.id
_entity.type
_entity.pdbx_description
1 polymer ?
#
loop_
_entity_poly.entity_id
_entity_poly.type
_entity_poly.pdbx_seq_one_letter_code
_entity_poly.pdbx_strand_id
1 'polypeptide(L)'
;MSNKDWRSKMMNTFIEEVLESGHKIFILQTPYQSVVISIPKLNWSTEISLSLCEESKYDHILSSLIFQMYEGNCTQLTQQILPLIHTNNTLKQFTYN
;
A
#
# COMPACT_ATOMS: atom_id res chain seq x y z
N MET A 1 8.95 12.59 -27.50
CA MET A 1 8.64 12.12 -26.14
C MET A 1 8.52 10.61 -26.16
N SER A 2 9.46 9.90 -25.51
CA SER A 2 9.48 8.44 -25.48
C SER A 2 8.43 7.93 -24.48
N ASN A 3 7.64 6.94 -24.89
CA ASN A 3 6.56 6.32 -24.11
C ASN A 3 7.02 5.59 -22.83
N LYS A 4 8.31 5.70 -22.47
CA LYS A 4 8.94 5.09 -21.29
C LYS A 4 8.98 6.02 -20.06
N ASP A 5 8.78 7.33 -20.23
CA ASP A 5 9.02 8.34 -19.17
C ASP A 5 7.91 8.42 -18.11
N TRP A 6 6.67 8.07 -18.44
CA TRP A 6 5.54 8.19 -17.51
C TRP A 6 5.57 7.13 -16.41
N ARG A 7 6.06 5.92 -16.71
CA ARG A 7 6.16 4.81 -15.73
C ARG A 7 7.15 5.14 -14.62
N SER A 8 8.31 5.69 -15.00
CA SER A 8 9.34 6.14 -14.05
C SER A 8 8.92 7.37 -13.24
N LYS A 9 8.01 8.20 -13.77
CA LYS A 9 7.41 9.34 -13.02
C LYS A 9 6.23 8.95 -12.14
N MET A 10 5.58 7.81 -12.40
CA MET A 10 4.38 7.37 -11.66
C MET A 10 4.68 6.60 -10.37
N MET A 11 5.86 6.00 -10.25
CA MET A 11 6.21 5.14 -9.12
C MET A 11 7.43 5.70 -8.40
N ASN A 12 7.22 6.46 -7.33
CA ASN A 12 8.33 6.98 -6.53
C ASN A 12 8.93 5.90 -5.62
N THR A 13 8.11 4.92 -5.21
CA THR A 13 8.52 3.84 -4.29
C THR A 13 7.66 2.59 -4.55
N PHE A 14 8.30 1.43 -4.62
CA PHE A 14 7.65 0.12 -4.70
C PHE A 14 8.22 -0.80 -3.63
N ILE A 15 7.34 -1.50 -2.91
CA ILE A 15 7.71 -2.48 -1.90
C ILE A 15 7.00 -3.78 -2.18
N GLU A 16 7.74 -4.86 -1.99
CA GLU A 16 7.22 -6.22 -1.86
C GLU A 16 7.63 -6.74 -0.48
N GLU A 17 6.65 -7.19 0.30
CA GLU A 17 6.87 -7.77 1.62
C GLU A 17 6.01 -9.01 1.83
N VAL A 18 6.39 -9.85 2.79
CA VAL A 18 5.61 -11.03 3.20
C VAL A 18 5.10 -10.78 4.62
N LEU A 19 3.79 -10.72 4.75
CA LEU A 19 3.11 -10.56 6.03
C LEU A 19 3.24 -11.84 6.87
N GLU A 20 3.05 -11.74 8.18
CA GLU A 20 3.05 -12.93 9.08
C GLU A 20 1.97 -13.94 8.70
N SER A 21 0.87 -13.47 8.10
CA SER A 21 -0.18 -14.30 7.50
C SER A 21 0.28 -15.13 6.29
N GLY A 22 1.52 -14.95 5.83
CA GLY A 22 2.11 -15.57 4.65
C GLY A 22 1.65 -14.93 3.33
N HIS A 23 0.88 -13.85 3.39
CA HIS A 23 0.45 -13.11 2.22
C HIS A 23 1.55 -12.17 1.72
N LYS A 24 1.78 -12.18 0.39
CA LYS A 24 2.59 -11.14 -0.27
C LYS A 24 1.79 -9.85 -0.37
N ILE A 25 2.39 -8.75 0.07
CA ILE A 25 1.83 -7.41 -0.05
C ILE A 25 2.71 -6.56 -0.97
N PHE A 26 2.06 -5.74 -1.78
CA PHE A 26 2.69 -4.76 -2.64
C PHE A 26 2.22 -3.37 -2.24
N ILE A 27 3.16 -2.45 -2.01
CA ILE A 27 2.85 -1.05 -1.69
C ILE A 27 3.49 -0.16 -2.75
N LEU A 28 2.68 0.69 -3.36
CA LEU A 28 3.06 1.57 -4.44
C LEU A 28 2.77 3.01 -4.03
N GLN A 29 3.79 3.86 -3.94
CA GLN A 29 3.55 5.29 -3.74
C GLN A 29 3.22 5.97 -5.05
N THR A 30 2.06 6.61 -5.10
CA THR A 30 1.61 7.37 -6.26
C THR A 30 2.25 8.78 -6.27
N PRO A 31 2.21 9.50 -7.40
CA PRO A 31 2.67 10.88 -7.46
C PRO A 31 1.79 11.87 -6.68
N TYR A 32 0.60 11.45 -6.26
CA TYR A 32 -0.44 12.32 -5.70
C TYR A 32 -0.58 12.20 -4.17
N GLN A 33 0.54 11.93 -3.48
CA GLN A 33 0.56 11.74 -2.02
C GLN A 33 -0.37 10.62 -1.51
N SER A 34 -0.61 9.61 -2.32
CA SER A 34 -1.33 8.40 -1.92
C SER A 34 -0.44 7.16 -2.07
N VAL A 35 -0.87 6.06 -1.46
CA VAL A 35 -0.29 4.74 -1.66
C VAL A 35 -1.36 3.77 -2.12
N VAL A 36 -1.03 2.94 -3.10
CA VAL A 36 -1.83 1.78 -3.48
C VAL A 36 -1.25 0.56 -2.78
N ILE A 37 -2.10 -0.17 -2.09
CA ILE A 37 -1.76 -1.40 -1.36
C ILE A 37 -2.48 -2.54 -2.06
N SER A 38 -1.76 -3.64 -2.34
CA SER A 38 -2.35 -4.81 -2.99
C SER A 38 -1.89 -6.10 -2.33
N ILE A 39 -2.83 -7.02 -2.15
CA ILE A 39 -2.57 -8.41 -1.75
C ILE A 39 -3.20 -9.31 -2.83
N PRO A 40 -2.44 -9.73 -3.85
CA PRO A 40 -2.99 -10.44 -5.00
C PRO A 40 -3.67 -11.77 -4.66
N LYS A 41 -3.18 -12.49 -3.64
CA LYS A 41 -3.80 -13.75 -3.19
C LYS A 41 -5.24 -13.54 -2.68
N LEU A 42 -5.59 -12.33 -2.27
CA LEU A 42 -6.92 -11.95 -1.81
C LEU A 42 -7.76 -11.26 -2.90
N ASN A 43 -7.20 -11.09 -4.11
CA ASN A 43 -7.77 -10.24 -5.16
C ASN A 43 -8.16 -8.85 -4.65
N TRP A 44 -7.37 -8.32 -3.71
CA TRP A 44 -7.67 -7.10 -2.99
C TRP A 44 -6.63 -6.02 -3.26
N SER A 45 -7.11 -4.79 -3.43
CA SER A 45 -6.28 -3.60 -3.43
C SER A 45 -7.07 -2.39 -2.97
N THR A 46 -6.38 -1.43 -2.36
CA THR A 46 -6.97 -0.15 -1.97
C THR A 46 -5.98 0.98 -2.14
N GLU A 47 -6.48 2.20 -2.37
CA GLU A 47 -5.69 3.42 -2.40
C GLU A 47 -5.95 4.24 -1.14
N ILE A 48 -4.89 4.77 -0.53
CA ILE A 48 -4.96 5.52 0.73
C ILE A 48 -4.18 6.82 0.60
N SER A 49 -4.81 7.93 0.96
CA SER A 49 -4.09 9.20 1.06
C SER A 49 -3.14 9.21 2.26
N LEU A 50 -1.88 9.61 2.02
CA LEU A 50 -0.87 9.77 3.06
C LEU A 50 -1.22 10.92 4.03
N SER A 51 -2.07 11.86 3.62
CA SER A 51 -2.53 12.98 4.44
C SER A 51 -3.50 12.59 5.55
N LEU A 52 -4.07 11.38 5.51
CA LEU A 52 -4.99 10.89 6.54
C LEU A 52 -4.25 10.63 7.86
N CYS A 53 -4.93 10.82 8.99
CA CYS A 53 -4.42 10.38 10.28
C CYS A 53 -4.39 8.84 10.34
N GLU A 54 -3.64 8.31 11.30
CA GLU A 54 -3.42 6.87 11.44
C GLU A 54 -4.74 6.09 11.66
N GLU A 55 -5.64 6.63 12.49
CA GLU A 55 -6.97 6.05 12.73
C GLU A 55 -7.79 5.97 11.44
N SER A 56 -7.85 7.05 10.65
CA SER A 56 -8.56 7.03 9.37
C SER A 56 -7.93 6.08 8.34
N LYS A 57 -6.61 5.90 8.36
CA LYS A 57 -5.92 4.91 7.51
C LYS A 57 -6.30 3.49 7.93
N TYR A 58 -6.31 3.23 9.24
CA TYR A 58 -6.72 1.96 9.81
C TYR A 58 -8.16 1.61 9.41
N ASP A 59 -9.10 2.52 9.63
CA ASP A 59 -10.52 2.32 9.33
C ASP A 59 -10.77 2.06 7.83
N HIS A 60 -10.02 2.77 6.97
CA HIS A 60 -10.12 2.61 5.52
C HIS A 60 -9.67 1.22 5.07
N ILE A 61 -8.53 0.73 5.57
CA ILE A 61 -8.02 -0.61 5.26
C ILE A 61 -8.99 -1.67 5.77
N LEU A 62 -9.41 -1.55 7.04
CA LEU A 62 -10.30 -2.51 7.67
C LEU A 62 -11.63 -2.61 6.93
N SER A 63 -12.26 -1.47 6.64
CA SER A 63 -13.53 -1.41 5.91
C SER A 63 -13.40 -1.99 4.50
N SER A 64 -12.28 -1.72 3.82
CA SER A 64 -12.02 -2.26 2.48
C SER A 64 -11.84 -3.78 2.47
N LEU A 65 -11.14 -4.34 3.48
CA LEU A 65 -10.97 -5.78 3.64
C LEU A 65 -12.31 -6.48 3.97
N ILE A 66 -13.12 -5.87 4.84
CA ILE A 66 -14.46 -6.36 5.17
C ILE A 66 -15.36 -6.36 3.92
N PHE A 67 -15.33 -5.28 3.15
CA PHE A 67 -16.10 -5.18 1.90
C PHE A 67 -15.73 -6.27 0.89
N GLN A 68 -14.44 -6.61 0.81
CA GLN A 68 -13.94 -7.70 -0.03
C GLN A 68 -14.36 -9.10 0.46
N MET A 69 -15.06 -9.20 1.60
CA MET A 69 -15.43 -10.44 2.26
C MET A 69 -14.22 -11.34 2.53
N TYR A 70 -13.08 -10.75 2.91
CA TYR A 70 -11.93 -11.52 3.35
C TYR A 70 -12.33 -12.35 4.59
N GLU A 71 -12.28 -13.68 4.45
CA GLU A 71 -12.73 -14.62 5.50
C GLU A 71 -11.75 -14.74 6.68
N GLY A 72 -10.56 -14.12 6.59
CA GLY A 72 -9.57 -14.09 7.66
C GLY A 72 -9.77 -12.94 8.66
N ASN A 73 -8.83 -12.83 9.60
CA ASN A 73 -8.87 -11.78 10.62
C ASN A 73 -8.48 -10.41 10.02
N CYS A 74 -9.49 -9.65 9.57
CA CYS A 74 -9.32 -8.33 8.97
C CYS A 74 -8.62 -7.33 9.89
N THR A 75 -8.88 -7.39 11.21
CA THR A 75 -8.23 -6.54 12.22
C THR A 75 -6.73 -6.81 12.27
N GLN A 76 -6.33 -8.09 12.40
CA GLN A 76 -4.92 -8.47 12.44
C GLN A 76 -4.20 -8.11 11.13
N LEU A 77 -4.85 -8.37 9.99
CA LEU A 77 -4.26 -8.04 8.69
C LEU A 77 -4.06 -6.52 8.55
N THR A 78 -5.02 -5.72 9.00
CA THR A 78 -4.90 -4.26 9.00
C THR A 78 -3.73 -3.78 9.88
N GLN A 79 -3.58 -4.36 11.06
CA GLN A 79 -2.47 -4.05 11.97
C GLN A 79 -1.10 -4.41 11.38
N GLN A 80 -1.01 -5.42 10.51
CA GLN A 80 0.23 -5.77 9.80
C GLN A 80 0.52 -4.80 8.63
N ILE A 81 -0.51 -4.30 7.95
CA ILE A 81 -0.36 -3.39 6.80
C ILE A 81 0.05 -1.99 7.25
N LEU A 82 -0.58 -1.46 8.31
CA LEU A 82 -0.48 -0.05 8.70
C LEU A 82 0.97 0.43 8.98
N PRO A 83 1.84 -0.33 9.69
CA PRO A 83 3.23 0.05 9.89
C PRO A 83 4.03 0.17 8.59
N LEU A 84 3.70 -0.65 7.59
CA LEU A 84 4.40 -0.64 6.29
C LEU A 84 4.13 0.65 5.51
N ILE A 85 3.00 1.31 5.77
CA ILE A 85 2.70 2.64 5.22
C ILE A 85 3.59 3.70 5.89
N HIS A 86 3.91 3.54 7.18
CA HIS A 86 4.68 4.51 7.98
C HIS A 86 6.19 4.46 7.72
N THR A 87 6.77 3.26 7.57
CA THR A 87 8.21 3.05 7.32
C THR A 87 8.69 3.76 6.04
N ASN A 88 7.77 4.08 5.13
CA ASN A 88 8.06 4.69 3.83
C ASN A 88 7.99 6.20 3.75
N ASN A 89 7.53 6.88 4.81
CA ASN A 89 7.77 8.32 4.91
C ASN A 89 9.26 8.62 5.19
N THR A 90 10.07 7.60 5.51
CA THR A 90 11.48 7.73 5.93
C THR A 90 12.49 7.17 4.93
N LEU A 91 12.07 6.32 3.98
CA LEU A 91 12.99 5.64 3.05
C LEU A 91 13.04 6.33 1.67
N LYS A 92 14.04 7.20 1.57
CA LYS A 92 14.82 7.64 0.39
C LYS A 92 14.21 7.39 -0.99
N GLN A 93 13.92 8.52 -1.65
CA GLN A 93 13.94 8.70 -3.11
C GLN A 93 15.10 7.89 -3.73
N PHE A 94 14.79 6.81 -4.45
CA PHE A 94 15.73 6.27 -5.41
C PHE A 94 15.60 7.08 -6.69
N THR A 95 16.49 8.07 -6.84
CA THR A 95 16.69 8.80 -8.09
C THR A 95 17.37 7.85 -9.07
N TYR A 96 16.64 7.37 -10.08
CA TYR A 96 17.28 6.76 -11.24
C TYR A 96 17.79 7.91 -12.14
N ASN A 97 19.11 8.06 -12.19
CA ASN A 97 19.82 8.93 -13.13
C ASN A 97 19.78 8.35 -14.55
#